data_AF-A0A7X3TQ82-F1
#
_entry.id   AF-A0A7X3TQ82-F1
#
_cell.length_a   1.000
_cell.length_b   1.000
_cell.length_c   1.000
_cell.angle_alpha   90.00
_cell.angle_beta   90.00
_cell.angle_gamma   90.00
#
_symmetry.space_group_name_H-M   'P 1'
#
loop_
_entity.id
_entity.type
_entity.pdbx_description
1 polymer ?
#
loop_
_entity_poly.entity_id
_entity_poly.type
_entity_poly.pdbx_seq_one_letter_code
_entity_poly.pdbx_strand_id
1 'polypeptide(L)'
;GYEQLAPVGSFPSGASPYGALDMAGNVWEWCADWYDANYYATGPTKDPQGPETGRFKVLRGGSWINPVPVLRSINRFEVLPVERSPYIGFRCARSP
;
A
#
# COMPACT_ATOMS: atom_id res chain seq x y z
N GLY A 1 2.90 16.44 17.30
CA GLY A 1 2.56 15.33 16.39
C GLY A 1 1.61 15.85 15.33
N TYR A 2 1.37 15.08 14.26
CA TYR A 2 0.37 15.40 13.24
C TYR A 2 -0.92 14.66 13.59
N GLU A 3 -2.07 15.35 13.55
CA GLU A 3 -3.38 14.72 13.76
C GLU A 3 -3.90 13.97 12.52
N GLN A 4 -3.32 14.27 11.36
CA GLN A 4 -3.68 13.66 10.07
C GLN A 4 -2.40 13.36 9.27
N LEU A 5 -2.33 13.81 8.00
CA LEU A 5 -1.14 13.73 7.16
C LEU A 5 0.06 14.37 7.84
N ALA A 6 1.17 13.64 7.85
CA ALA A 6 2.48 14.21 8.07
C ALA A 6 3.13 14.52 6.71
N PRO A 7 3.92 15.61 6.59
CA PRO A 7 4.81 15.79 5.45
C PRO A 7 5.65 14.52 5.23
N VAL A 8 5.83 14.12 3.97
CA VAL A 8 6.62 12.93 3.63
C VAL A 8 8.02 13.06 4.20
N GLY A 9 8.51 11.98 4.82
CA GLY A 9 9.84 11.94 5.44
C GLY A 9 9.94 12.61 6.81
N SER A 10 8.82 12.97 7.45
CA SER A 10 8.83 13.50 8.82
C SER A 10 9.37 12.51 9.86
N PHE A 11 9.40 11.21 9.53
CA PHE A 11 9.80 10.13 10.44
C PHE A 11 11.00 9.33 9.88
N PRO A 12 12.21 9.91 9.84
CA PRO A 12 13.38 9.25 9.25
C PRO A 12 13.79 7.96 9.97
N SER A 13 13.51 7.84 11.27
CA SER A 13 13.75 6.60 12.03
C SER A 13 12.83 5.44 11.65
N GLY A 14 11.75 5.71 10.92
CA GLY A 14 10.82 4.72 10.39
C GLY A 14 11.20 4.16 9.02
N ALA A 15 12.40 4.49 8.51
CA ALA A 15 12.87 3.98 7.23
C ALA A 15 12.92 2.44 7.22
N SER A 16 12.46 1.85 6.11
CA SER A 16 12.68 0.43 5.86
C SER A 16 14.18 0.14 5.69
N PRO A 17 14.61 -1.14 5.72
CA PRO A 17 15.99 -1.52 5.42
C PRO A 17 16.51 -1.06 4.05
N TYR A 18 15.60 -0.63 3.15
CA TYR A 18 15.90 -0.13 1.81
C TYR A 18 15.83 1.40 1.70
N GLY A 19 15.63 2.12 2.82
CA GLY A 19 15.54 3.58 2.87
C GLY A 19 14.16 4.15 2.49
N ALA A 20 13.16 3.31 2.26
CA ALA A 20 11.80 3.78 1.96
C ALA A 20 11.10 4.27 3.24
N LEU A 21 10.58 5.49 3.21
CA LEU A 21 9.89 6.14 4.33
C LEU A 21 8.37 6.01 4.18
N ASP A 22 7.67 6.18 5.32
CA ASP A 22 6.21 6.28 5.39
C ASP A 22 5.45 5.06 4.83
N MET A 23 6.10 3.89 4.79
CA MET A 23 5.51 2.64 4.26
C MET A 23 4.44 2.02 5.18
N ALA A 24 4.30 2.53 6.41
CA ALA A 24 3.33 2.07 7.41
C ALA A 24 2.62 3.28 8.04
N GLY A 25 1.38 3.53 7.63
CA GLY A 25 0.61 4.71 8.01
C GLY A 25 0.75 5.85 7.00
N ASN A 26 0.51 7.08 7.46
CA ASN A 26 0.28 8.24 6.60
C ASN A 26 -0.89 7.98 5.64
N VAL A 27 -0.68 7.41 4.46
CA VAL A 27 -1.75 7.08 3.50
C VAL A 27 -1.67 5.62 3.08
N TRP A 28 -2.83 5.05 2.75
CA TRP A 28 -2.86 3.87 1.90
C TRP A 28 -2.23 4.21 0.55
N GLU A 29 -1.38 3.32 0.04
CA GLU A 29 -0.73 3.51 -1.26
C GLU A 29 -1.32 2.52 -2.29
N TRP A 30 -1.78 3.04 -3.43
CA TRP A 30 -2.21 2.23 -4.58
C TRP A 30 -1.10 1.34 -5.13
N CYS A 31 -1.45 0.10 -5.48
CA CYS A 31 -0.62 -0.80 -6.29
C CYS A 31 -1.25 -1.06 -7.67
N ALA A 32 -0.41 -1.42 -8.64
CA ALA A 32 -0.83 -1.70 -10.01
C ALA A 32 -1.64 -3.00 -10.14
N ASP A 33 -1.60 -3.89 -9.14
CA ASP A 33 -2.25 -5.20 -9.14
C ASP A 33 -3.77 -5.11 -8.99
N TRP A 34 -4.48 -6.03 -9.63
CA TRP A 34 -5.84 -6.39 -9.23
C TRP A 34 -5.82 -7.22 -7.94
N TYR A 35 -6.83 -7.08 -7.10
CA TYR A 35 -6.95 -7.86 -5.87
C TYR A 35 -7.63 -9.21 -6.14
N ASP A 36 -6.96 -10.26 -5.67
CA ASP A 36 -7.52 -11.58 -5.46
C ASP A 36 -6.96 -12.12 -4.13
N ALA A 37 -7.86 -12.67 -3.30
CA ALA A 37 -7.55 -13.24 -2.00
C ALA A 37 -6.72 -14.53 -2.09
N ASN A 38 -6.89 -15.29 -3.18
CA ASN A 38 -6.21 -16.57 -3.40
C ASN A 38 -4.94 -16.46 -4.25
N TYR A 39 -4.62 -15.27 -4.77
CA TYR A 39 -3.52 -15.08 -5.73
C TYR A 39 -2.15 -15.51 -5.20
N TYR A 40 -1.93 -15.41 -3.89
CA TYR A 40 -0.67 -15.88 -3.29
C TYR A 40 -0.48 -17.40 -3.37
N ALA A 41 -1.56 -18.18 -3.51
CA ALA A 41 -1.50 -19.63 -3.64
C ALA A 41 -1.32 -20.08 -5.11
N THR A 42 -1.65 -19.23 -6.08
CA THR A 42 -1.75 -19.61 -7.50
C THR A 42 -0.84 -18.82 -8.43
N GLY A 43 -0.38 -17.63 -8.01
CA GLY A 43 0.46 -16.75 -8.81
C GLY A 43 1.88 -17.27 -9.02
N PRO A 44 2.59 -16.77 -10.05
CA PRO A 44 3.98 -17.14 -10.30
C PRO A 44 4.88 -16.65 -9.15
N THR A 45 5.98 -17.37 -8.92
CA THR A 45 6.97 -17.02 -7.89
C THR A 45 7.91 -15.89 -8.31
N LYS A 46 8.05 -15.65 -9.62
CA LYS A 46 8.92 -14.62 -10.20
C LYS A 46 8.07 -13.54 -10.86
N ASP A 47 8.25 -12.31 -10.40
CA ASP A 47 7.60 -11.10 -10.93
C ASP A 47 6.06 -11.20 -11.07
N PRO A 48 5.32 -11.61 -10.00
CA PRO A 48 3.86 -11.70 -10.07
C PRO A 48 3.22 -10.32 -10.31
N GLN A 49 2.36 -10.22 -11.32
CA GLN A 49 1.68 -8.97 -11.74
C GLN A 49 0.24 -8.83 -11.21
N GLY A 50 -0.19 -9.71 -10.31
CA GLY A 50 -1.60 -9.88 -9.96
C GLY A 50 -2.39 -10.66 -11.04
N PRO A 51 -3.68 -10.94 -10.80
CA PRO A 51 -4.56 -11.50 -11.82
C PRO A 51 -4.79 -10.49 -12.96
N GLU A 52 -5.03 -10.99 -14.17
CA GLU A 52 -5.20 -10.15 -15.38
C GLU A 52 -6.40 -9.19 -15.28
N THR A 53 -7.44 -9.62 -14.57
CA THR A 53 -8.67 -8.84 -14.35
C THR A 53 -9.10 -8.91 -12.90
N GLY A 54 -9.90 -7.94 -12.47
CA GLY A 54 -10.46 -7.95 -11.13
C GLY A 54 -11.49 -6.83 -10.95
N ARG A 55 -12.19 -6.89 -9.82
CA ARG A 55 -13.13 -5.83 -9.41
C ARG A 55 -12.45 -4.73 -8.61
N PHE A 56 -11.47 -5.09 -7.80
CA PHE A 56 -10.81 -4.20 -6.83
C PHE A 56 -9.31 -4.12 -7.11
N LYS A 57 -8.69 -2.97 -6.83
CA LYS A 57 -7.22 -2.84 -6.84
C LYS A 57 -6.68 -2.95 -5.42
N VAL A 58 -5.39 -3.23 -5.31
CA VAL A 58 -4.70 -3.40 -4.04
C VAL A 58 -4.25 -2.05 -3.48
N LEU A 59 -4.50 -1.84 -2.17
CA LEU A 59 -3.86 -0.83 -1.34
C LEU A 59 -2.93 -1.48 -0.30
N ARG A 60 -1.83 -0.79 0.04
CA ARG A 60 -0.85 -1.21 1.05
C ARG A 60 -0.52 -0.08 2.04
N GLY A 61 0.05 -0.45 3.19
CA GLY A 61 0.64 0.49 4.16
C GLY A 61 -0.28 0.97 5.28
N GLY A 62 -1.59 1.09 5.04
CA GLY A 62 -2.49 1.71 6.01
C GLY A 62 -2.34 3.24 6.06
N SER A 63 -3.20 3.91 6.82
CA SER A 63 -3.23 5.38 6.89
C SER A 63 -3.37 5.91 8.32
N TRP A 64 -3.33 7.23 8.50
CA TRP A 64 -3.46 7.86 9.82
C TRP A 64 -4.80 7.58 10.53
N ILE A 65 -5.83 7.12 9.81
CA ILE A 65 -7.12 6.74 10.41
C ILE A 65 -7.17 5.28 10.86
N ASN A 66 -6.16 4.47 10.52
CA ASN A 66 -6.19 3.03 10.77
C ASN A 66 -5.51 2.65 12.09
N PRO A 67 -6.02 1.62 12.79
CA PRO A 67 -5.38 1.12 14.00
C PRO A 67 -4.08 0.38 13.66
N VAL A 68 -3.15 0.33 14.62
CA VAL A 68 -1.81 -0.28 14.47
C VAL A 68 -1.79 -1.67 13.78
N PRO A 69 -2.72 -2.61 14.07
CA PRO A 69 -2.71 -3.92 13.39
C PRO A 69 -2.90 -3.86 11.88
N VAL A 70 -3.49 -2.78 11.35
CA VAL A 70 -3.69 -2.54 9.91
C VAL A 70 -2.41 -2.02 9.25
N LEU A 71 -1.49 -1.42 10.01
CA LEU A 71 -0.24 -0.85 9.49
C LEU A 71 0.86 -1.91 9.24
N ARG A 72 0.57 -3.20 9.47
CA ARG A 72 1.53 -4.29 9.21
C ARG A 72 1.81 -4.41 7.72
N SER A 73 3.08 -4.61 7.36
CA SER A 73 3.55 -4.73 5.96
C SER A 73 2.88 -5.85 5.15
N ILE A 74 2.36 -6.87 5.83
CA ILE A 74 1.66 -8.00 5.19
C ILE A 74 0.22 -7.69 4.82
N ASN A 75 -0.39 -6.66 5.41
CA ASN A 75 -1.79 -6.37 5.14
C ASN A 75 -1.97 -5.89 3.71
N ARG A 76 -3.11 -6.27 3.15
CA ARG A 76 -3.62 -5.89 1.85
C ARG A 76 -5.04 -5.42 2.07
N PHE A 77 -5.42 -4.34 1.41
CA PHE A 77 -6.80 -3.88 1.38
C PHE A 77 -7.24 -3.72 -0.07
N GLU A 78 -8.49 -4.06 -0.34
CA GLU A 78 -9.09 -4.00 -1.65
C GLU A 78 -10.08 -2.84 -1.73
N VAL A 79 -10.05 -2.12 -2.84
CA VAL A 79 -10.98 -1.01 -3.05
C VAL A 79 -11.28 -0.85 -4.54
N LEU A 80 -12.43 -0.26 -4.89
CA LEU A 80 -12.79 -0.06 -6.29
C LEU A 80 -11.81 0.95 -6.94
N PRO A 81 -11.40 0.76 -8.21
CA PRO A 81 -10.44 1.64 -8.87
C PRO A 81 -10.85 3.12 -8.97
N VAL A 82 -12.15 3.40 -8.86
CA VAL A 82 -12.73 4.74 -8.96
C VAL A 82 -12.73 5.49 -7.62
N GLU A 83 -12.43 4.80 -6.52
CA GLU A 83 -12.50 5.36 -5.18
C GLU A 83 -11.40 6.38 -4.92
N ARG A 84 -11.77 7.43 -4.20
CA ARG A 84 -10.87 8.53 -3.84
C ARG A 84 -11.20 8.97 -2.43
N SER A 85 -10.19 8.93 -1.58
CA SER A 85 -10.30 9.36 -0.19
C SER A 85 -9.06 10.16 0.18
N PRO A 86 -9.15 11.10 1.14
CA PRO A 86 -8.00 11.88 1.57
C PRO A 86 -6.85 11.01 2.11
N TYR A 87 -7.18 9.84 2.64
CA TYR A 87 -6.23 8.87 3.20
C TYR A 87 -5.67 7.86 2.20
N ILE A 88 -5.93 8.04 0.90
CA ILE A 88 -5.41 7.21 -0.19
C ILE A 88 -4.51 8.06 -1.10
N GLY A 89 -3.26 7.64 -1.24
CA GLY A 89 -2.27 8.17 -2.15
C GLY A 89 -1.60 7.07 -2.96
N PHE A 90 -0.40 7.33 -3.44
CA PHE A 90 0.42 6.35 -4.16
C PHE A 90 1.89 6.75 -4.10
N ARG A 91 2.77 5.80 -4.38
CA ARG A 91 4.16 6.06 -4.77
C ARG A 91 4.47 5.38 -6.08
N CYS A 92 5.33 6.01 -6.87
CA CYS A 92 5.77 5.44 -8.14
C CYS A 92 6.89 4.41 -7.93
N ALA A 93 6.98 3.49 -8.88
CA ALA A 93 8.12 2.61 -9.09
C ALA A 93 8.52 2.66 -10.56
N ARG A 94 9.76 2.30 -10.86
CA ARG A 94 10.25 2.12 -12.23
C ARG A 94 11.24 0.96 -12.28
N SER A 95 11.32 0.31 -13.44
CA SER A 95 12.47 -0.54 -13.75
C SER A 95 13.77 0.29 -13.75
N PRO A 96 14.93 -0.34 -13.53
CA PRO A 96 16.23 0.32 -13.67
C PRO A 96 16.39 1.04 -15.02
#